data_AF-A0AAV9S1Q6-F1
#
_entry.id   AF-A0AAV9S1Q6-F1
#
_cell.length_a   1.000
_cell.length_b   1.000
_cell.length_c   1.000
_cell.angle_alpha   90.00
_cell.angle_beta   90.00
_cell.angle_gamma   90.00
#
_symmetry.space_group_name_H-M   'P 1'
#
loop_
_entity.id
_entity.type
_entity.pdbx_description
1 polymer ?
#
loop_
_entity_poly.entity_id
_entity_poly.type
_entity_poly.pdbx_seq_one_letter_code
_entity_poly.pdbx_strand_id
1 'polypeptide(L)'
;MMLSLCYLTISLLWSLPFLSSGLAIHCNETQYEWPLDEPTLCCNKCPPGYYYSSRSKTTCDIKCEPCLGERYMDTYNLETSCNICDVCRRANFEIASSCKTTHNTVCKCRAGHRCIDVSCTKCVPIPTTVKPSLPRTTTVKVGSTSTTSTTNKPNNSLRDTQWFLVIIVLLCAGIALGVVTKIKPFLHWIRSNQVYFLDHKPVTIPLRAMDDDVSKPVQEVCGKCDHCIDLCIKE
;
A
#
# COMPACT_ATOMS: atom_id res chain seq x y z
N MET A 1 -34.87 8.19 -32.89
CA MET A 1 -35.03 8.12 -31.42
C MET A 1 -34.32 6.89 -30.83
N MET A 2 -34.50 5.69 -31.39
CA MET A 2 -33.84 4.44 -30.95
C MET A 2 -32.30 4.47 -30.95
N LEU A 3 -31.66 5.07 -31.96
CA LEU A 3 -30.20 5.10 -32.07
C LEU A 3 -29.53 5.97 -30.98
N SER A 4 -30.18 7.08 -30.60
CA SER A 4 -29.68 7.97 -29.55
C SER A 4 -29.77 7.35 -28.16
N LEU A 5 -30.76 6.48 -27.93
CA LEU A 5 -30.92 5.72 -26.69
C LEU A 5 -29.84 4.64 -26.55
N CYS A 6 -29.47 3.96 -27.64
CA CYS A 6 -28.35 3.00 -27.64
C CYS A 6 -26.98 3.65 -27.36
N TYR A 7 -26.72 4.85 -27.89
CA TYR A 7 -25.46 5.54 -27.60
C TYR A 7 -25.33 5.94 -26.12
N LEU A 8 -26.42 6.40 -25.52
CA LEU A 8 -26.45 6.75 -24.10
C LEU A 8 -26.25 5.53 -23.21
N THR A 9 -26.84 4.38 -23.53
CA THR A 9 -26.64 3.14 -22.76
C THR A 9 -25.23 2.60 -22.92
N ILE A 10 -24.65 2.62 -24.12
CA ILE A 10 -23.26 2.20 -24.36
C ILE A 10 -22.26 3.12 -23.65
N SER A 11 -22.50 4.45 -23.64
CA SER A 11 -21.69 5.40 -22.87
C SER A 11 -21.82 5.20 -21.35
N LEU A 12 -23.00 4.80 -20.86
CA LEU A 12 -23.20 4.44 -19.45
C LEU A 12 -22.47 3.13 -19.10
N LEU A 13 -22.53 2.11 -19.98
CA LEU A 13 -21.82 0.84 -19.83
C LEU A 13 -20.29 0.98 -19.91
N TRP A 14 -19.76 1.95 -20.64
CA TRP A 14 -18.31 2.24 -20.68
C TRP A 14 -17.81 3.14 -19.53
N SER A 15 -18.70 3.76 -18.77
CA SER A 15 -18.35 4.50 -17.55
C SER A 15 -18.49 3.64 -16.28
N LEU A 16 -19.20 2.52 -16.35
CA LEU A 16 -19.35 1.52 -15.29
C LEU A 16 -18.06 0.80 -14.81
N PRO A 17 -16.93 0.69 -15.55
CA PRO A 17 -15.71 0.11 -14.99
C PRO A 17 -14.90 1.06 -14.08
N PHE A 18 -15.27 2.34 -13.95
CA PHE A 18 -14.49 3.31 -13.16
C PHE A 18 -14.97 3.52 -11.71
N LEU A 19 -16.08 2.89 -11.31
CA LEU A 19 -16.59 2.96 -9.92
C LEU A 19 -16.18 1.77 -9.04
N SER A 20 -15.14 1.03 -9.42
CA SER A 20 -14.49 0.07 -8.52
C SER A 20 -13.27 0.74 -7.87
N SER A 21 -13.47 1.90 -7.23
CA SER A 21 -12.54 2.31 -6.19
C SER A 21 -12.86 1.43 -4.98
N GLY A 22 -12.28 0.24 -4.94
CA GLY A 22 -12.27 -0.56 -3.72
C GLY A 22 -11.79 0.35 -2.60
N LEU A 23 -12.58 0.47 -1.53
CA LEU A 23 -12.16 1.18 -0.33
C LEU A 23 -10.92 0.45 0.18
N ALA A 24 -9.73 0.92 -0.17
CA ALA A 24 -8.50 0.40 0.40
C ALA A 24 -8.56 0.73 1.89
N ILE A 25 -8.67 -0.31 2.72
CA ILE A 25 -8.60 -0.14 4.16
C ILE A 25 -7.22 0.39 4.50
N HIS A 26 -7.14 1.39 5.39
CA HIS A 26 -5.86 1.96 5.81
C HIS A 26 -5.72 1.79 7.32
N CYS A 27 -4.85 0.87 7.71
CA CYS A 27 -4.55 0.62 9.11
C CYS A 27 -3.50 1.60 9.64
N ASN A 28 -3.49 1.82 10.96
CA ASN A 28 -2.45 2.64 11.58
C ASN A 28 -1.14 1.84 11.79
N GLU A 29 -0.08 2.51 12.25
CA GLU A 29 1.23 1.88 12.43
C GLU A 29 1.24 0.72 13.44
N THR A 30 0.30 0.73 14.40
CA THR A 30 0.14 -0.32 15.43
C THR A 30 -0.68 -1.51 14.95
N GLN A 31 -1.19 -1.45 13.73
CA GLN A 31 -2.10 -2.42 13.15
C GLN A 31 -1.54 -2.99 11.84
N TYR A 32 -2.10 -4.13 11.43
CA TYR A 32 -1.82 -4.81 10.17
C TYR A 32 -3.13 -5.17 9.46
N GLU A 33 -3.06 -5.26 8.14
CA GLU A 33 -4.20 -5.57 7.28
C GLU A 33 -4.49 -7.08 7.24
N TRP A 34 -5.76 -7.46 7.30
CA TRP A 34 -6.20 -8.86 7.30
C TRP A 34 -7.58 -9.02 6.63
N PRO A 35 -7.85 -10.12 5.89
CA PRO A 35 -6.93 -11.12 5.34
C PRO A 35 -5.81 -10.54 4.48
N LEU A 36 -4.72 -11.28 4.24
CA LEU A 36 -3.55 -10.75 3.48
C LEU A 36 -3.85 -10.49 2.00
N ASP A 37 -4.70 -11.32 1.39
CA ASP A 37 -4.98 -11.22 -0.05
C ASP A 37 -6.06 -10.17 -0.37
N GLU A 38 -7.08 -10.08 0.49
CA GLU A 38 -8.18 -9.11 0.37
C GLU A 38 -8.47 -8.50 1.74
N PRO A 39 -7.70 -7.48 2.14
CA PRO A 39 -7.79 -6.92 3.47
C PRO A 39 -9.09 -6.16 3.67
N THR A 40 -9.84 -6.58 4.68
CA THR A 40 -11.13 -6.00 5.06
C THR A 40 -11.14 -5.52 6.51
N LEU A 41 -10.10 -5.83 7.27
CA LEU A 41 -9.98 -5.59 8.70
C LEU A 41 -8.59 -5.06 9.06
N CYS A 42 -8.55 -4.21 10.10
CA CYS A 42 -7.31 -3.81 10.76
C CYS A 42 -7.17 -4.56 12.08
N CYS A 43 -6.07 -5.32 12.19
CA CYS A 43 -5.75 -6.15 13.33
C CYS A 43 -4.57 -5.60 14.11
N ASN A 44 -4.59 -5.76 15.43
CA ASN A 44 -3.52 -5.24 16.28
C ASN A 44 -2.24 -6.07 16.12
N LYS A 45 -1.10 -5.39 16.03
CA LYS A 45 0.23 -6.01 16.11
C LYS A 45 0.61 -6.32 17.56
N CYS A 46 1.67 -7.08 17.76
CA CYS A 46 2.23 -7.28 19.09
C CYS A 46 2.84 -5.97 19.59
N PRO A 47 2.61 -5.59 20.86
CA PRO A 47 3.19 -4.37 21.41
C PRO A 47 4.70 -4.50 21.64
N PRO A 48 5.42 -3.38 21.85
CA PRO A 48 6.81 -3.40 22.28
C PRO A 48 7.02 -4.30 23.50
N GLY A 49 8.14 -5.03 23.54
CA GLY A 49 8.41 -6.05 24.56
C GLY A 49 7.91 -7.45 24.23
N TYR A 50 7.20 -7.63 23.11
CA TYR A 50 6.63 -8.92 22.70
C TYR A 50 6.91 -9.22 21.23
N TYR A 51 7.00 -10.50 20.89
CA TYR A 51 7.08 -11.01 19.52
C TYR A 51 5.83 -11.81 19.16
N TYR A 52 5.55 -11.92 17.86
CA TYR A 52 4.45 -12.70 17.31
C TYR A 52 4.76 -14.20 17.37
N SER A 53 3.87 -14.96 18.02
CA SER A 53 3.99 -16.42 18.19
C SER A 53 3.09 -17.17 17.21
N SER A 54 1.81 -16.82 17.16
CA SER A 54 0.83 -17.49 16.30
C SER A 54 -0.41 -16.63 16.06
N ARG A 55 -1.29 -17.05 15.13
CA ARG A 55 -2.56 -16.38 14.83
C ARG A 55 -3.74 -17.35 14.94
N SER A 56 -4.91 -16.82 15.28
CA SER A 56 -6.18 -17.51 15.11
C SER A 56 -6.54 -17.71 13.63
N LYS A 57 -7.05 -18.90 13.25
CA LYS A 57 -7.49 -19.13 11.86
C LYS A 57 -8.79 -18.39 11.51
N THR A 58 -9.59 -18.05 12.51
CA THR A 58 -10.96 -17.55 12.35
C THR A 58 -11.12 -16.12 12.85
N THR A 59 -10.18 -15.61 13.64
CA THR A 59 -10.25 -14.26 14.20
C THR A 59 -9.02 -13.44 13.86
N CYS A 60 -9.14 -12.14 14.09
CA CYS A 60 -8.12 -11.12 13.90
C CYS A 60 -7.03 -11.16 15.01
N ASP A 61 -7.18 -12.03 16.00
CA ASP A 61 -6.31 -12.09 17.16
C ASP A 61 -5.01 -12.83 16.87
N ILE A 62 -3.92 -12.25 17.39
CA ILE A 62 -2.59 -12.84 17.39
C ILE A 62 -2.15 -13.13 18.83
N LYS A 63 -1.39 -14.21 18.99
CA LYS A 63 -0.71 -14.54 20.23
C LYS A 63 0.66 -13.89 20.23
N CYS A 64 0.92 -13.09 21.27
CA CYS A 64 2.18 -12.42 21.50
C CYS A 64 2.88 -13.01 22.73
N GLU A 65 4.18 -13.26 22.63
CA GLU A 65 4.99 -13.78 23.73
C GLU A 65 6.08 -12.77 24.12
N PRO A 66 6.42 -12.66 25.42
CA PRO A 66 7.35 -11.64 25.88
C PRO A 66 8.77 -11.92 25.40
N CYS A 67 9.54 -10.86 25.14
CA CYS A 67 10.98 -10.96 24.99
C CYS A 67 11.61 -11.40 26.32
N LEU A 68 12.55 -12.34 26.26
CA LEU A 68 13.25 -12.88 27.43
C LEU A 68 14.77 -12.74 27.30
N GLY A 69 15.44 -12.57 28.43
CA GLY A 69 16.89 -12.42 28.49
C GLY A 69 17.39 -11.11 27.85
N GLU A 70 18.52 -11.18 27.17
CA GLU A 70 19.17 -10.05 26.48
C GLU A 70 18.52 -9.77 25.11
N ARG A 71 17.20 -9.64 25.08
CA ARG A 71 16.42 -9.42 23.87
C ARG A 71 15.37 -8.34 24.05
N TYR A 72 15.09 -7.62 22.97
CA TYR A 72 14.16 -6.50 22.98
C TYR A 72 13.31 -6.42 21.70
N MET A 73 12.22 -5.68 21.80
CA MET A 73 11.38 -5.25 20.69
C MET A 73 10.81 -3.87 21.03
N ASP A 74 11.16 -2.86 20.25
CA ASP A 74 10.87 -1.45 20.53
C ASP A 74 9.66 -0.91 19.76
N THR A 75 9.09 -1.72 18.86
CA THR A 75 8.00 -1.32 17.96
C THR A 75 6.82 -2.30 18.02
N TYR A 76 5.67 -1.82 17.56
CA TYR A 76 4.53 -2.68 17.28
C TYR A 76 4.85 -3.56 16.06
N ASN A 77 4.80 -4.89 16.23
CA ASN A 77 5.44 -5.80 15.29
C ASN A 77 4.63 -7.09 15.02
N LEU A 78 5.01 -7.78 13.95
CA LEU A 78 4.60 -9.16 13.64
C LEU A 78 5.83 -10.09 13.52
N GLU A 79 6.93 -9.70 14.17
CA GLU A 79 8.19 -10.43 14.09
C GLU A 79 8.10 -11.72 14.89
N THR A 80 8.63 -12.81 14.35
CA THR A 80 8.60 -14.13 15.01
C THR A 80 9.66 -14.29 16.10
N SER A 81 10.50 -13.27 16.32
CA SER A 81 11.53 -13.26 17.36
C SER A 81 11.91 -11.84 17.77
N CYS A 82 12.41 -11.70 19.00
CA CYS A 82 12.94 -10.42 19.49
C CYS A 82 14.38 -10.18 19.05
N ASN A 83 14.72 -8.90 18.85
CA ASN A 83 16.07 -8.44 18.55
C ASN A 83 17.01 -8.75 19.71
N ILE A 84 18.28 -9.04 19.41
CA ILE A 84 19.31 -9.26 20.43
C ILE A 84 19.85 -7.91 20.87
N CYS A 85 20.01 -7.71 22.18
CA CYS A 85 20.56 -6.48 22.71
C CYS A 85 22.05 -6.32 22.37
N ASP A 86 22.42 -5.09 22.03
CA ASP A 86 23.80 -4.71 21.78
C ASP A 86 24.63 -4.75 23.05
N VAL A 87 25.94 -4.95 22.86
CA VAL A 87 26.91 -4.96 23.96
C VAL A 87 27.97 -3.88 23.73
N CYS A 88 28.20 -3.04 24.73
CA CYS A 88 29.18 -1.95 24.67
C CYS A 88 30.63 -2.44 24.91
N ARG A 89 31.09 -3.43 24.13
CA ARG A 89 32.45 -4.01 24.24
C ARG A 89 33.54 -3.19 23.55
N ARG A 90 33.17 -2.20 22.73
CA ARG A 90 34.12 -1.37 21.99
C ARG A 90 34.96 -0.53 22.95
N ALA A 91 36.21 -0.24 22.58
CA ALA A 91 37.14 0.53 23.40
C ALA A 91 36.59 1.93 23.72
N ASN A 92 36.73 2.35 24.98
CA ASN A 92 36.27 3.65 25.49
C ASN A 92 34.75 3.87 25.44
N PHE A 93 33.95 2.82 25.27
CA PHE A 93 32.50 2.86 25.48
C PHE A 93 32.11 2.37 26.87
N GLU A 94 30.98 2.85 27.35
CA GLU A 94 30.27 2.39 28.53
C GLU A 94 28.76 2.36 28.28
N ILE A 95 28.04 1.60 29.11
CA ILE A 95 26.58 1.51 29.03
C ILE A 95 25.97 2.82 29.51
N ALA A 96 25.21 3.48 28.65
CA ALA A 96 24.39 4.65 29.01
C ALA A 96 23.03 4.20 29.54
N SER A 97 22.41 3.23 28.87
CA SER A 97 21.16 2.58 29.26
C SER A 97 21.28 1.09 29.01
N SER A 98 20.93 0.28 30.01
CA SER A 98 20.89 -1.18 29.87
C SER A 98 19.76 -1.63 28.96
N CYS A 99 19.93 -2.77 28.32
CA CYS A 99 18.87 -3.51 27.62
C CYS A 99 17.63 -3.68 28.51
N LYS A 100 16.44 -3.53 27.91
CA LYS A 100 15.17 -4.01 28.46
C LYS A 100 14.36 -4.66 27.34
N THR A 101 13.29 -5.36 27.70
CA THR A 101 12.41 -5.98 26.70
C THR A 101 11.86 -4.99 25.67
N THR A 102 11.73 -3.70 26.01
CA THR A 102 11.19 -2.65 25.12
C THR A 102 12.23 -1.77 24.45
N HIS A 103 13.53 -1.91 24.73
CA HIS A 103 14.57 -1.11 24.09
C HIS A 103 15.96 -1.74 24.18
N ASN A 104 16.76 -1.44 23.16
CA ASN A 104 18.15 -1.88 23.09
C ASN A 104 19.03 -1.25 24.19
N THR A 105 20.18 -1.87 24.45
CA THR A 105 21.29 -1.23 25.12
C THR A 105 21.72 0.03 24.35
N VAL A 106 21.97 1.12 25.07
CA VAL A 106 22.54 2.35 24.48
C VAL A 106 23.97 2.51 24.99
N CYS A 107 24.92 2.61 24.07
CA CYS A 107 26.34 2.85 24.39
C CYS A 107 26.68 4.33 24.27
N LYS A 108 27.54 4.82 25.17
CA LYS A 108 28.13 6.16 25.09
C LYS A 108 29.64 6.11 25.31
N CYS A 109 30.34 7.16 24.91
CA CYS A 109 31.75 7.31 25.26
C CYS A 109 31.93 7.48 26.77
N ARG A 110 32.96 6.83 27.32
CA ARG A 110 33.41 7.04 28.69
C ARG A 110 33.81 8.49 28.92
N ALA A 111 33.81 8.91 30.18
CA ALA A 111 34.32 10.21 30.57
C ALA A 111 35.72 10.48 29.98
N GLY A 112 35.93 11.72 29.51
CA GLY A 112 37.17 12.10 28.83
C GLY A 112 37.27 11.71 27.36
N HIS A 113 36.25 11.07 26.79
CA HIS A 113 36.19 10.73 25.37
C HIS A 113 34.98 11.35 24.67
N ARG A 114 35.08 11.53 23.36
CA ARG A 114 34.00 12.01 22.49
C ARG A 114 33.87 11.15 21.24
N CYS A 115 32.66 11.12 20.68
CA CYS A 115 32.40 10.54 19.37
C CYS A 115 33.12 11.36 18.28
N ILE A 116 33.54 10.68 17.20
CA ILE A 116 34.10 11.35 16.00
C ILE A 116 33.04 11.61 14.93
N ASP A 117 31.96 10.86 14.96
CA ASP A 117 30.90 10.78 13.96
C ASP A 117 29.51 10.76 14.61
N VAL A 118 28.47 11.07 13.84
CA VAL A 118 27.07 11.09 14.30
C VAL A 118 26.62 9.72 14.79
N SER A 119 27.06 8.65 14.13
CA SER A 119 26.82 7.27 14.53
C SER A 119 27.64 6.80 15.72
N CYS A 120 28.50 7.66 16.29
CA CYS A 120 29.41 7.37 17.40
C CYS A 120 30.05 5.98 17.30
N THR A 121 30.68 5.69 16.17
CA THR A 121 31.30 4.38 15.95
C THR A 121 32.63 4.25 16.71
N LYS A 122 33.30 5.37 16.99
CA LYS A 122 34.57 5.43 17.74
C LYS A 122 34.59 6.54 18.78
N CYS A 123 35.16 6.25 19.94
CA CYS A 123 35.38 7.19 21.03
C CYS A 123 36.86 7.55 21.13
N VAL A 124 37.19 8.83 20.93
CA VAL A 124 38.56 9.36 21.01
C VAL A 124 38.71 10.26 22.23
N PRO A 125 39.91 10.36 22.82
CA PRO A 125 40.16 11.29 23.91
C PRO A 125 39.77 12.71 23.52
N ILE A 126 39.14 13.43 24.45
CA ILE A 126 38.91 14.86 24.30
C ILE A 126 40.28 15.55 24.45
N PRO A 127 40.68 16.44 23.52
CA PRO A 127 41.94 17.16 23.64
C PRO A 127 41.94 17.98 24.94
N THR A 128 42.77 17.59 25.91
CA THR A 128 43.10 18.45 27.03
C THR A 128 43.95 19.58 26.50
N THR A 129 43.36 20.77 26.32
CA THR A 129 44.14 21.99 26.19
C THR A 129 44.87 22.19 27.50
N VAL A 130 46.13 21.75 27.59
CA VAL A 130 47.01 22.14 28.67
C VAL A 130 47.24 23.64 28.47
N LYS A 131 46.44 24.46 29.15
CA LYS A 131 46.71 25.89 29.26
C LYS A 131 48.00 26.02 30.08
N PRO A 132 49.09 26.61 29.55
CA PRO A 132 50.22 26.99 30.38
C PRO A 132 49.70 27.87 31.51
N SER A 133 50.08 27.53 32.74
CA SER A 133 49.82 28.31 33.95
C SER A 133 50.08 29.80 33.69
N LEU A 134 49.02 30.62 33.69
CA LEU A 134 49.12 32.07 33.60
C LEU A 134 49.52 32.64 34.98
N PRO A 135 50.45 33.60 35.07
CA PRO A 135 50.31 34.65 36.06
C PRO A 135 49.20 35.61 35.59
N ARG A 136 48.10 35.60 36.33
CA ARG A 136 47.09 36.66 36.55
C ARG A 136 47.30 37.99 35.80
N THR A 137 46.38 38.35 34.89
CA THR A 137 45.74 39.69 34.88
C THR A 137 44.43 39.74 34.07
N THR A 138 43.36 40.17 34.75
CA THR A 138 42.20 41.00 34.35
C THR A 138 41.44 40.82 33.01
N THR A 139 40.17 40.40 33.18
CA THR A 139 38.91 41.05 32.72
C THR A 139 38.45 40.89 31.25
N VAL A 140 37.16 40.49 31.15
CA VAL A 140 36.08 41.00 30.26
C VAL A 140 35.34 39.92 29.44
N LYS A 141 34.06 39.76 29.85
CA LYS A 141 32.82 39.43 29.12
C LYS A 141 32.45 37.98 28.75
N VAL A 142 31.50 37.50 29.56
CA VAL A 142 30.30 36.73 29.24
C VAL A 142 29.80 36.96 27.81
N GLY A 143 29.58 35.85 27.10
CA GLY A 143 28.86 35.78 25.84
C GLY A 143 28.47 34.33 25.56
N SER A 144 27.39 33.88 26.19
CA SER A 144 26.72 32.62 25.85
C SER A 144 26.17 32.71 24.43
N THR A 145 26.61 31.83 23.54
CA THR A 145 25.91 31.54 22.29
C THR A 145 25.60 30.06 22.24
N SER A 146 24.43 29.70 22.76
CA SER A 146 23.79 28.43 22.48
C SER A 146 23.34 28.44 21.01
N THR A 147 24.08 27.75 20.14
CA THR A 147 23.60 27.51 18.78
C THR A 147 22.62 26.34 18.80
N THR A 148 21.35 26.66 18.97
CA THR A 148 20.23 25.77 18.66
C THR A 148 20.15 25.63 17.14
N SER A 149 20.74 24.59 16.56
CA SER A 149 20.52 24.25 15.16
C SER A 149 19.26 23.38 15.05
N THR A 150 18.10 24.04 15.02
CA THR A 150 16.84 23.48 14.53
C THR A 150 16.89 23.52 13.01
N THR A 151 17.22 22.40 12.36
CA THR A 151 17.09 22.28 10.90
C THR A 151 15.70 21.74 10.60
N ASN A 152 14.74 22.64 10.40
CA ASN A 152 13.47 22.32 9.77
C ASN A 152 13.73 21.87 8.34
N LYS A 153 13.32 20.64 8.02
CA LYS A 153 13.25 20.08 6.67
C LYS A 153 12.15 20.82 5.89
N PRO A 154 12.44 21.51 4.77
CA PRO A 154 11.38 21.99 3.89
C PRO A 154 10.84 20.79 3.08
N ASN A 155 9.71 20.26 3.53
CA ASN A 155 9.03 19.16 2.86
C ASN A 155 8.12 19.73 1.77
N ASN A 156 8.67 19.91 0.56
CA ASN A 156 7.94 20.43 -0.59
C ASN A 156 7.57 19.28 -1.56
N SER A 157 6.93 18.21 -1.08
CA SER A 157 6.42 17.14 -1.98
C SER A 157 4.92 17.23 -2.27
N LEU A 158 4.30 18.39 -2.01
CA LEU A 158 2.84 18.59 -2.16
C LEU A 158 2.46 19.60 -3.25
N ARG A 159 3.43 20.15 -3.99
CA ARG A 159 3.17 21.07 -5.13
C ARG A 159 3.38 20.40 -6.50
N ASP A 160 4.05 19.26 -6.53
CA ASP A 160 4.38 18.54 -7.77
C ASP A 160 3.19 17.71 -8.28
N THR A 161 2.44 17.04 -7.39
CA THR A 161 1.31 16.18 -7.80
C THR A 161 0.23 16.95 -8.57
N GLN A 162 0.01 18.22 -8.24
CA GLN A 162 -1.01 19.04 -8.89
C GLN A 162 -0.61 19.49 -10.31
N TRP A 163 0.70 19.65 -10.57
CA TRP A 163 1.21 19.99 -11.91
C TRP A 163 1.14 18.81 -12.87
N PHE A 164 1.45 17.59 -12.39
CA PHE A 164 1.35 16.37 -13.21
C PHE A 164 -0.09 16.12 -13.69
N LEU A 165 -1.09 16.36 -12.85
CA LEU A 165 -2.50 16.19 -13.23
C LEU A 165 -2.92 17.15 -14.35
N VAL A 166 -2.48 18.41 -14.31
CA VAL A 166 -2.78 19.40 -15.36
C VAL A 166 -2.14 19.00 -16.69
N ILE A 167 -0.88 18.53 -16.67
CA ILE A 167 -0.19 18.05 -17.88
C ILE A 167 -0.93 16.85 -18.47
N ILE A 168 -1.34 15.89 -17.65
CA ILE A 168 -2.08 14.71 -18.11
C ILE A 168 -3.40 15.12 -18.77
N VAL A 169 -4.17 16.03 -18.16
CA VAL A 169 -5.44 16.52 -18.72
C VAL A 169 -5.23 17.21 -20.07
N LEU A 170 -4.19 18.04 -20.21
CA LEU A 170 -3.87 18.72 -21.46
C LEU A 170 -3.44 17.75 -22.57
N LEU A 171 -2.65 16.73 -22.23
CA LEU A 171 -2.25 15.68 -23.17
C LEU A 171 -3.47 14.88 -23.64
N CYS A 172 -4.35 14.47 -22.73
CA CYS A 172 -5.59 13.76 -23.08
C CYS A 172 -6.49 14.61 -23.99
N ALA A 173 -6.65 15.90 -23.71
CA ALA A 173 -7.43 16.81 -24.55
C ALA A 173 -6.82 16.97 -25.95
N GLY A 174 -5.49 17.09 -26.05
CA GLY A 174 -4.76 17.18 -27.32
C GLY A 174 -4.91 15.93 -28.19
N ILE A 175 -4.79 14.74 -27.58
CA ILE A 175 -4.97 13.46 -28.28
C ILE A 175 -6.42 13.33 -28.76
N ALA A 176 -7.41 13.66 -27.92
CA ALA A 176 -8.82 13.62 -28.31
C ALA A 176 -9.12 14.55 -29.50
N LEU A 177 -8.58 15.77 -29.50
CA LEU A 177 -8.71 16.70 -30.63
C LEU A 177 -8.00 16.19 -31.89
N GLY A 178 -6.81 15.60 -31.76
CA GLY A 178 -6.09 14.98 -32.88
C GLY A 178 -6.88 13.83 -33.51
N VAL A 179 -7.51 13.00 -32.67
CA VAL A 179 -8.36 11.89 -33.13
C VAL A 179 -9.64 12.42 -33.79
N VAL A 180 -10.34 13.39 -33.19
CA VAL A 180 -11.57 13.97 -33.77
C VAL A 180 -11.31 14.67 -35.11
N THR A 181 -10.18 15.38 -35.24
CA THR A 181 -9.79 16.06 -36.48
C THR A 181 -9.36 15.08 -37.59
N LYS A 182 -8.90 13.87 -37.24
CA LYS A 182 -8.59 12.80 -38.20
C LYS A 182 -9.79 11.90 -38.51
N ILE A 183 -10.72 11.75 -37.57
CA ILE A 183 -11.97 11.00 -37.75
C ILE A 183 -12.91 11.73 -38.71
N LYS A 184 -13.05 13.06 -38.64
CA LYS A 184 -13.90 13.82 -39.59
C LYS A 184 -13.59 13.55 -41.08
N PRO A 185 -12.33 13.65 -41.55
CA PRO A 185 -11.99 13.35 -42.94
C PRO A 185 -12.07 11.84 -43.23
N PHE A 186 -11.78 10.97 -42.26
CA PHE A 186 -11.91 9.52 -42.42
C PHE A 186 -13.37 9.08 -42.57
N LEU A 187 -14.29 9.64 -41.77
CA LEU A 187 -15.74 9.40 -41.89
C LEU A 187 -16.30 10.00 -43.18
N HIS A 188 -15.81 11.16 -43.61
CA HIS A 188 -16.19 11.75 -44.90
C HIS A 188 -15.71 10.88 -46.08
N TRP A 189 -14.50 10.32 -46.00
CA TRP A 189 -13.96 9.40 -47.00
C TRP A 189 -14.74 8.07 -47.05
N ILE A 190 -15.07 7.48 -45.90
CA ILE A 190 -15.91 6.27 -45.84
C ILE A 190 -17.30 6.53 -46.47
N ARG A 191 -17.93 7.67 -46.15
CA ARG A 191 -19.25 8.01 -46.68
C ARG A 191 -19.23 8.27 -48.20
N SER A 192 -18.11 8.74 -48.75
CA SER A 192 -17.93 8.94 -50.19
C SER A 192 -17.73 7.63 -50.95
N ASN A 193 -17.02 6.65 -50.38
CA ASN A 193 -16.75 5.38 -51.06
C ASN A 193 -17.94 4.40 -51.02
N GLN A 194 -18.84 4.54 -50.05
CA GLN A 194 -19.98 3.64 -49.89
C GLN A 194 -21.15 3.92 -50.86
N VAL A 195 -21.10 5.03 -51.61
CA VAL A 195 -22.16 5.46 -52.56
C VAL A 195 -21.95 4.92 -53.99
N TYR A 196 -20.80 4.30 -54.31
CA TYR A 196 -20.55 3.77 -55.66
C TYR A 196 -20.87 2.28 -55.86
N PHE A 197 -21.34 1.57 -54.84
CA PHE A 197 -21.40 0.09 -54.87
C PHE A 197 -22.79 -0.55 -54.74
N LEU A 198 -23.89 0.20 -54.82
CA LEU A 198 -25.23 -0.39 -54.74
C LEU A 198 -26.21 0.31 -55.68
N ASP A 199 -26.06 0.03 -56.98
CA ASP A 199 -27.18 0.12 -57.92
C ASP A 199 -27.35 -1.23 -58.62
N HIS A 200 -28.06 -2.14 -57.94
CA HIS A 200 -28.80 -3.21 -58.61
C HIS A 200 -30.06 -3.53 -57.79
N LYS A 201 -31.20 -3.05 -58.28
CA LYS A 201 -32.57 -3.53 -58.02
C LYS A 201 -32.67 -5.04 -58.40
N PRO A 202 -33.74 -5.84 -58.10
CA PRO A 202 -35.07 -5.45 -57.60
C PRO A 202 -35.84 -6.46 -56.68
N VAL A 203 -37.08 -6.06 -56.35
CA VAL A 203 -38.35 -6.86 -56.19
C VAL A 203 -38.95 -7.01 -54.78
N THR A 204 -40.25 -6.74 -54.77
CA THR A 204 -41.27 -6.47 -53.74
C THR A 204 -42.01 -7.75 -53.25
N ILE A 205 -42.63 -7.68 -52.05
CA ILE A 205 -43.97 -8.22 -51.59
C ILE A 205 -43.94 -8.93 -50.18
N PRO A 206 -45.00 -8.82 -49.32
CA PRO A 206 -44.87 -8.51 -47.89
C PRO A 206 -45.54 -9.48 -46.85
N LEU A 207 -45.19 -9.24 -45.57
CA LEU A 207 -45.98 -9.23 -44.30
C LEU A 207 -46.98 -10.34 -43.91
N ARG A 208 -46.74 -10.98 -42.74
CA ARG A 208 -47.65 -11.27 -41.58
C ARG A 208 -47.02 -12.39 -40.70
N ALA A 209 -47.29 -12.61 -39.42
CA ALA A 209 -47.74 -11.86 -38.22
C ALA A 209 -48.08 -12.95 -37.17
N MET A 210 -47.57 -12.81 -35.92
CA MET A 210 -48.17 -13.25 -34.62
C MET A 210 -48.48 -14.75 -34.42
N ASP A 211 -48.49 -15.38 -33.25
CA ASP A 211 -47.97 -15.24 -31.88
C ASP A 211 -48.38 -16.58 -31.18
N ASP A 212 -48.03 -16.73 -29.90
CA ASP A 212 -48.67 -17.57 -28.88
C ASP A 212 -47.97 -18.89 -28.42
N ASP A 213 -47.44 -18.77 -27.21
CA ASP A 213 -47.00 -19.77 -26.23
C ASP A 213 -48.13 -20.05 -25.22
N VAL A 214 -48.32 -21.29 -24.76
CA VAL A 214 -48.85 -21.67 -23.42
C VAL A 214 -48.59 -23.16 -23.12
N SER A 215 -48.08 -23.44 -21.91
CA SER A 215 -47.75 -24.75 -21.27
C SER A 215 -49.00 -25.58 -20.84
N LYS A 216 -48.98 -26.91 -20.56
CA LYS A 216 -48.42 -27.68 -19.40
C LYS A 216 -48.95 -29.18 -19.44
N PRO A 217 -48.73 -30.12 -18.46
CA PRO A 217 -47.77 -31.26 -18.54
C PRO A 217 -48.30 -32.69 -18.18
N VAL A 218 -47.33 -33.65 -18.05
CA VAL A 218 -47.29 -34.96 -17.33
C VAL A 218 -47.87 -36.22 -18.00
N GLN A 219 -47.00 -37.23 -18.21
CA GLN A 219 -47.35 -38.64 -18.02
C GLN A 219 -46.14 -39.53 -17.68
N GLU A 220 -46.40 -40.47 -16.75
CA GLU A 220 -45.54 -41.45 -16.10
C GLU A 220 -45.03 -42.56 -17.02
N VAL A 221 -43.84 -43.12 -16.76
CA VAL A 221 -43.57 -44.56 -16.96
C VAL A 221 -42.59 -45.08 -15.89
N CYS A 222 -43.05 -46.07 -15.14
CA CYS A 222 -42.29 -46.90 -14.20
C CYS A 222 -41.60 -48.05 -14.95
N GLY A 223 -40.36 -48.38 -14.61
CA GLY A 223 -39.62 -49.53 -15.14
C GLY A 223 -38.61 -50.04 -14.10
N LYS A 224 -38.70 -51.33 -13.77
CA LYS A 224 -38.14 -52.03 -12.61
C LYS A 224 -36.82 -52.77 -12.92
N CYS A 225 -36.02 -53.02 -11.86
CA CYS A 225 -35.03 -54.11 -11.66
C CYS A 225 -33.67 -54.01 -12.40
N ASP A 226 -32.50 -54.41 -11.90
CA ASP A 226 -32.01 -55.12 -10.69
C ASP A 226 -30.52 -54.79 -10.50
N HIS A 227 -30.02 -54.56 -9.28
CA HIS A 227 -28.87 -55.28 -8.68
C HIS A 227 -28.55 -54.77 -7.27
N CYS A 228 -28.53 -55.70 -6.31
CA CYS A 228 -27.94 -55.54 -4.99
C CYS A 228 -26.40 -55.49 -5.09
N ILE A 229 -25.74 -54.72 -4.22
CA ILE A 229 -24.68 -55.21 -3.31
C ILE A 229 -24.45 -54.15 -2.22
N ASP A 230 -24.47 -54.66 -1.01
CA ASP A 230 -24.26 -54.05 0.30
C ASP A 230 -22.77 -53.76 0.60
N LEU A 231 -22.55 -52.86 1.57
CA LEU A 231 -21.37 -52.73 2.47
C LEU A 231 -20.06 -52.17 1.83
N CYS A 232 -19.23 -51.34 2.47
CA CYS A 232 -19.02 -51.12 3.91
C CYS A 232 -18.28 -49.79 4.16
N ILE A 233 -18.54 -49.23 5.35
CA ILE A 233 -17.74 -48.23 6.06
C ILE A 233 -16.32 -48.77 6.32
N LYS A 234 -15.30 -47.90 6.29
CA LYS A 234 -14.01 -48.16 6.94
C LYS A 234 -13.43 -46.90 7.55
N GLU A 235 -12.94 -47.11 8.77
CA GLU A 235 -12.42 -46.23 9.84
C GLU A 235 -11.59 -45.01 9.44
#